data_AF-A0A439TWV5-F1
#
_entry.id   AF-A0A439TWV5-F1
#
_cell.length_a   1.000
_cell.length_b   1.000
_cell.length_c   1.000
_cell.angle_alpha   90.00
_cell.angle_beta   90.00
_cell.angle_gamma   90.00
#
_symmetry.space_group_name_H-M   'P 1'
#
loop_
_entity.id
_entity.type
_entity.pdbx_description
1 polymer ?
#
loop_
_entity_poly.entity_id
_entity_poly.type
_entity_poly.pdbx_seq_one_letter_code
_entity_poly.pdbx_strand_id
1 'polypeptide(L)' 'MKEVRRSKVERIEQSAQSATADFLRRSSLTYLETCIAVMLTHLDREEVAAILEREARDLREFG' A
#
# COMPACT_ATOMS: atom_id res chain seq x y z
N MET A 1 -0.41 20.90 -34.17
CA MET A 1 0.44 19.69 -34.01
C MET A 1 1.19 19.59 -32.68
N LYS A 2 1.75 20.67 -32.13
CA LYS A 2 2.45 20.64 -30.82
C LYS A 2 1.50 20.35 -29.64
N GLU A 3 0.29 20.90 -29.68
CA GLU A 3 -0.73 20.77 -28.63
C GLU A 3 -1.29 19.36 -28.48
N VAL A 4 -1.51 18.65 -29.60
CA VAL A 4 -1.92 17.23 -29.63
C VAL A 4 -0.83 16.31 -29.07
N ARG A 5 0.46 16.66 -29.24
CA ARG A 5 1.56 15.90 -28.64
C ARG A 5 1.62 16.13 -27.13
N ARG A 6 1.36 17.35 -26.67
CA ARG A 6 1.31 17.70 -25.25
C ARG A 6 0.18 16.96 -24.52
N SER A 7 -1.03 16.95 -25.07
CA SER A 7 -2.17 16.23 -24.47
C SER A 7 -1.99 14.70 -24.47
N LYS A 8 -1.25 14.15 -25.45
CA LYS A 8 -0.90 12.72 -25.46
C LYS A 8 0.12 12.38 -24.37
N VAL A 9 1.10 13.24 -24.12
CA VAL A 9 2.08 13.06 -23.04
C VAL A 9 1.41 13.13 -21.67
N GLU A 10 0.55 14.12 -21.44
CA GLU A 10 -0.20 14.27 -20.18
C GLU A 10 -1.06 13.03 -19.88
N ARG A 11 -1.71 12.46 -20.88
CA ARG A 11 -2.46 11.20 -20.74
C ARG A 11 -1.57 10.01 -20.36
N ILE A 12 -0.38 9.90 -20.96
CA ILE A 12 0.56 8.82 -20.64
C ILE A 12 1.05 8.96 -19.20
N GLU A 13 1.37 10.18 -18.78
CA GLU A 13 1.77 10.47 -17.40
C GLU A 13 0.65 10.12 -16.42
N GLN A 14 -0.60 10.48 -16.71
CA GLN A 14 -1.74 10.14 -15.87
C GLN A 14 -1.95 8.62 -15.77
N SER A 15 -1.83 7.89 -16.88
CA SER A 15 -1.86 6.42 -16.87
C SER A 15 -0.72 5.82 -16.04
N ALA A 16 0.50 6.36 -16.17
CA ALA A 16 1.66 5.88 -15.41
C ALA A 16 1.51 6.16 -13.91
N GLN A 17 0.98 7.32 -13.51
CA GLN A 17 0.70 7.65 -12.12
C GLN A 17 -0.33 6.71 -11.52
N SER A 18 -1.44 6.44 -12.24
CA SER A 18 -2.45 5.48 -11.78
C SER A 18 -1.86 4.07 -11.60
N ALA A 19 -1.10 3.59 -12.59
CA ALA A 19 -0.47 2.28 -12.52
C ALA A 19 0.54 2.18 -11.38
N THR A 20 1.28 3.25 -11.12
CA THR A 20 2.24 3.33 -9.99
C THR A 20 1.51 3.31 -8.66
N ALA A 21 0.44 4.09 -8.51
CA ALA A 21 -0.37 4.09 -7.29
C ALA A 21 -0.98 2.71 -7.02
N ASP A 22 -1.49 2.03 -8.04
CA ASP A 22 -2.05 0.69 -7.93
C ASP A 22 -0.98 -0.37 -7.59
N PHE A 23 0.23 -0.22 -8.14
CA PHE A 23 1.37 -1.06 -7.76
C PHE A 23 1.73 -0.85 -6.29
N LEU A 24 1.97 0.40 -5.88
CA LEU A 24 2.36 0.73 -4.51
C LEU A 24 1.33 0.24 -3.50
N ARG A 25 0.02 0.45 -3.78
CA ARG A 25 -1.05 -0.03 -2.91
C ARG A 25 -0.99 -1.55 -2.72
N ARG A 26 -0.83 -2.32 -3.81
CA ARG A 26 -0.74 -3.78 -3.73
C ARG A 26 0.53 -4.23 -3.01
N SER A 27 1.67 -3.62 -3.32
CA SER A 27 2.95 -3.93 -2.68
C SER A 27 2.94 -3.66 -1.18
N SER A 28 2.29 -2.58 -0.73
CA SER A 28 2.14 -2.28 0.69
C SER A 28 1.33 -3.35 1.42
N LEU A 29 0.25 -3.86 0.81
CA LEU A 29 -0.54 -4.95 1.39
C LEU A 29 0.25 -6.25 1.48
N THR A 30 0.93 -6.64 0.41
CA THR A 30 1.78 -7.84 0.40
C THR A 30 2.92 -7.76 1.41
N TYR A 31 3.48 -6.57 1.60
CA TYR A 31 4.49 -6.34 2.63
C TYR A 31 3.92 -6.56 4.03
N LEU A 32 2.76 -5.99 4.34
CA LEU A 32 2.07 -6.21 5.62
C LEU A 32 1.75 -7.70 5.86
N GLU A 33 1.26 -8.40 4.84
CA GLU A 33 1.01 -9.86 4.90
C GLU A 33 2.28 -10.64 5.23
N THR A 34 3.42 -10.25 4.65
CA THR A 34 4.72 -10.87 4.93
C THR A 34 5.15 -10.62 6.37
N CYS A 35 4.98 -9.40 6.89
CA CYS A 35 5.25 -9.10 8.29
C CYS A 35 4.38 -9.95 9.22
N ILE A 36 3.09 -10.12 8.91
CA ILE A 36 2.18 -10.97 9.68
C ILE A 36 2.63 -12.43 9.65
N ALA A 37 3.03 -12.94 8.48
CA ALA A 37 3.55 -14.30 8.35
C ALA A 37 4.80 -14.53 9.21
N VAL A 38 5.71 -13.56 9.25
CA VAL A 38 6.91 -13.60 10.11
C VAL A 38 6.54 -13.55 11.59
N MET A 39 5.58 -12.71 12.00
CA MET A 39 5.14 -12.67 13.42
C MET A 39 4.60 -14.04 13.87
N LEU A 40 3.83 -14.71 13.02
CA LEU A 40 3.26 -16.03 13.30
C LEU A 40 4.28 -17.17 13.41
N THR A 41 5.57 -16.96 13.08
CA THR A 41 6.62 -17.96 13.34
C THR A 41 7.10 -17.97 14.79
N HIS A 42 6.76 -16.93 15.57
CA HIS A 42 7.25 -16.75 16.94
C HIS A 42 6.14 -16.43 17.95
N LEU A 43 5.00 -15.92 17.48
CA LEU A 43 3.86 -15.52 18.31
C LEU A 43 2.62 -16.35 17.96
N ASP A 44 1.70 -16.49 18.90
CA ASP A 44 0.41 -17.10 18.60
C ASP A 44 -0.52 -16.12 17.85
N ARG A 45 -1.62 -16.66 17.30
CA ARG A 45 -2.53 -15.89 16.45
C ARG A 45 -3.23 -14.76 17.20
N GLU A 46 -3.57 -14.98 18.46
CA GLU A 46 -4.31 -14.00 19.28
C GLU A 46 -3.40 -12.84 19.67
N GLU A 47 -2.14 -13.13 20.00
CA GLU A 47 -1.12 -12.12 20.27
C GLU A 47 -0.86 -11.25 19.03
N VAL A 48 -0.73 -11.86 17.85
CA VAL A 48 -0.58 -11.11 16.58
C VAL A 48 -1.81 -10.26 16.30
N ALA A 49 -3.02 -10.78 16.50
CA ALA A 49 -4.25 -10.01 16.32
C ALA A 49 -4.32 -8.80 17.26
N ALA A 50 -4.00 -8.97 18.54
CA ALA A 50 -3.98 -7.89 19.52
C ALA A 50 -2.97 -6.79 19.18
N ILE A 51 -1.79 -7.16 18.64
CA ILE A 51 -0.81 -6.20 18.13
C ILE A 51 -1.40 -5.41 16.96
N LEU A 52 -1.95 -6.08 15.94
CA LEU A 52 -2.53 -5.41 14.77
C LEU A 52 -3.69 -4.48 15.15
N GLU A 53 -4.51 -4.86 16.10
CA GLU A 53 -5.59 -4.01 16.62
C GLU A 53 -5.06 -2.75 17.30
N ARG A 54 -3.96 -2.85 18.06
CA ARG A 54 -3.29 -1.69 18.65
C ARG A 54 -2.72 -0.77 17.58
N GLU A 55 -1.95 -1.30 16.63
CA GLU A 55 -1.39 -0.51 15.53
C GLU A 55 -2.50 0.17 14.71
N ALA A 56 -3.63 -0.51 14.49
CA ALA A 56 -4.78 0.07 13.80
C ALA A 56 -5.48 1.18 14.61
N ARG A 57 -5.44 1.12 15.95
CA ARG A 57 -5.90 2.22 16.81
C ARG A 57 -4.94 3.40 16.71
N ASP A 58 -3.64 3.15 16.87
CA ASP A 58 -2.61 4.18 16.85
C ASP A 58 -2.60 4.93 15.50
N LEU A 59 -2.76 4.20 14.39
CA LEU A 59 -2.90 4.79 13.06
C LEU A 59 -4.11 5.71 12.93
N ARG A 60 -5.24 5.39 13.58
CA ARG A 60 -6.45 6.24 13.54
C ARG A 60 -6.35 7.45 14.45
N GLU A 61 -5.58 7.34 15.54
CA GLU A 61 -5.42 8.40 16.54
C GLU A 61 -4.33 9.41 16.15
N PHE A 62 -3.24 8.95 15.53
CA PHE A 62 -2.05 9.74 15.26
C PHE A 62 -1.61 9.81 13.79
N GLY A 63 -2.25 9.03 12.89
CA GLY A 63 -1.91 8.94 11.47
C GLY A 63 -2.54 10.00 10.59
#